data_AF-A0A920Q5S7-F1
#
_entry.id   AF-A0A920Q5S7-F1
#
_cell.length_a   1.000
_cell.length_b   1.000
_cell.length_c   1.000
_cell.angle_alpha   90.00
_cell.angle_beta   90.00
_cell.angle_gamma   90.00
#
_symmetry.space_group_name_H-M   'P 1'
#
loop_
_entity.id
_entity.type
_entity.pdbx_description
1 polymer ?
#
loop_
_entity_poly.entity_id
_entity_poly.type
_entity_poly.pdbx_seq_one_letter_code
_entity_poly.pdbx_strand_id
1 'polypeptide(L)'
;MGSPPPPPHVRGGDGPETFILKSPVVDEGTRLWPNFHVLRKEVAFYRTAADDSPLSTPRCFTADHDPESDDFILLLEDLGDAQVVSQLEAVR
;
A
#
# COMPACT_ATOMS: atom_id res chain seq x y z
N MET A 1 26.91 13.28 -18.92
CA MET A 1 26.05 12.42 -18.09
C MET A 1 25.57 13.28 -16.93
N GLY A 2 24.29 13.64 -16.88
CA GLY A 2 23.75 14.49 -15.82
C GLY A 2 23.62 13.69 -14.52
N SER A 3 23.90 14.31 -13.37
CA SER A 3 23.66 13.68 -12.07
C SER A 3 22.19 13.27 -11.95
N PRO A 4 21.88 12.13 -11.31
CA PRO A 4 20.50 11.77 -11.03
C PRO A 4 19.83 12.88 -10.21
N PRO A 5 18.54 13.16 -10.44
CA PRO A 5 17.82 14.12 -9.62
C PRO A 5 17.93 13.69 -8.15
N PRO A 6 18.15 14.64 -7.22
CA PRO A 6 18.15 14.31 -5.80
C PRO A 6 16.80 13.66 -5.44
N PRO A 7 16.79 12.68 -4.52
CA PRO A 7 15.54 12.10 -4.05
C PRO A 7 14.62 13.22 -3.53
N PRO A 8 13.31 13.17 -3.80
CA PRO A 8 12.40 14.23 -3.40
C PRO A 8 12.50 14.44 -1.88
N HIS A 9 12.92 15.64 -1.48
CA HIS A 9 12.91 16.03 -0.08
C HIS A 9 11.47 16.34 0.34
N VAL A 10 10.83 15.42 1.05
CA VAL A 10 9.52 15.65 1.66
C VAL A 10 9.72 16.43 2.95
N ARG A 11 9.29 17.70 3.00
CA ARG A 11 9.11 18.39 4.28
C ARG A 11 7.84 17.84 4.95
N GLY A 12 7.96 17.35 6.18
CA GLY A 12 6.81 16.91 6.97
C GLY A 12 5.82 18.06 7.24
N GLY A 13 4.52 17.73 7.21
CA GLY A 13 3.38 18.62 7.47
C GLY A 13 2.32 17.93 8.35
N ASP A 14 1.08 18.44 8.37
CA ASP A 14 -0.07 18.04 9.22
C ASP A 14 -0.60 16.58 9.03
N GLY A 15 0.25 15.66 8.59
CA GLY A 15 -0.07 14.25 8.42
C GLY A 15 -0.01 13.44 9.73
N PRO A 16 -0.40 12.16 9.69
CA PRO A 16 -0.29 11.28 10.85
C PRO A 16 1.17 11.11 11.29
N GLU A 17 1.37 10.81 12.58
CA GLU A 17 2.70 10.57 13.16
C GLU A 17 3.40 9.36 12.49
N THR A 18 2.62 8.34 12.15
CA THR A 18 3.10 7.12 11.47
C THR A 18 2.19 6.74 10.31
N PHE A 19 2.75 5.94 9.40
CA PHE A 19 2.06 5.40 8.23
C PHE A 19 2.73 4.09 7.80
N ILE A 20 1.99 3.28 7.04
CA ILE A 20 2.52 2.06 6.42
C ILE A 20 2.77 2.32 4.94
N LEU A 21 4.03 2.19 4.53
CA LEU A 21 4.41 2.11 3.13
C LEU A 21 4.50 0.63 2.72
N LYS A 22 3.68 0.23 1.75
CA LYS A 22 3.86 -1.02 1.02
C LYS A 22 4.51 -0.72 -0.33
N SER A 23 5.64 -1.38 -0.57
CA SER A 23 6.42 -1.29 -1.79
C SER A 23 6.59 -2.67 -2.44
N PRO A 24 7.06 -2.74 -3.69
CA PRO A 24 7.43 -4.00 -4.32
C PRO A 24 8.51 -4.69 -3.51
N VAL A 25 8.52 -6.03 -3.59
CA VAL A 25 9.60 -6.85 -3.06
C VAL A 25 10.86 -6.57 -3.89
N VAL A 26 11.96 -6.22 -3.22
CA VAL A 26 13.24 -5.90 -3.87
C VAL A 26 13.95 -7.18 -4.34
N ASP A 27 13.75 -8.29 -3.65
CA ASP A 27 14.28 -9.60 -4.04
C ASP A 27 13.31 -10.33 -4.99
N GLU A 28 13.72 -10.49 -6.25
CA GLU A 28 12.93 -11.18 -7.27
C GLU A 28 12.62 -12.63 -6.89
N GLY A 29 13.48 -13.30 -6.12
CA GLY A 29 13.28 -14.68 -5.66
C GLY A 29 12.10 -14.86 -4.69
N THR A 30 11.67 -13.77 -4.04
CA THR A 30 10.51 -13.73 -3.14
C THR A 30 9.31 -13.00 -3.75
N ARG A 31 9.36 -12.59 -5.02
CA ARG A 31 8.21 -12.00 -5.71
C ARG A 31 7.14 -13.07 -5.92
N LEU A 32 6.23 -13.15 -4.95
CA LEU A 32 5.14 -14.12 -4.94
C LEU A 32 4.26 -13.91 -6.18
N TRP A 33 4.08 -14.99 -6.94
CA TRP A 33 2.96 -15.16 -7.86
C TRP A 33 2.70 -13.99 -8.84
N PRO A 34 3.68 -13.58 -9.66
CA PRO A 34 3.51 -12.48 -10.61
C PRO A 34 2.29 -12.67 -11.53
N ASN A 35 1.97 -13.92 -11.89
CA ASN A 35 0.82 -14.27 -12.72
C ASN A 35 -0.56 -13.98 -12.08
N PHE A 36 -0.61 -13.79 -10.77
CA PHE A 36 -1.87 -13.54 -10.05
C PHE A 36 -2.17 -12.05 -9.86
N HIS A 37 -1.21 -11.18 -10.21
CA HIS A 37 -1.33 -9.72 -10.14
C HIS A 37 -1.85 -9.22 -8.77
N VAL A 38 -1.42 -9.86 -7.68
CA VAL A 38 -1.96 -9.61 -6.32
C VAL A 38 -1.71 -8.17 -5.88
N LEU A 39 -0.52 -7.64 -6.14
CA LEU A 39 -0.14 -6.26 -5.79
C LEU A 39 -0.94 -5.24 -6.60
N ARG A 40 -1.08 -5.46 -7.92
CA ARG A 40 -1.93 -4.65 -8.79
C ARG A 40 -3.38 -4.64 -8.34
N LYS A 41 -3.93 -5.79 -7.92
CA LYS A 41 -5.30 -5.89 -7.40
C LYS A 41 -5.47 -5.12 -6.08
N GLU A 42 -4.47 -5.16 -5.20
CA GLU A 42 -4.49 -4.39 -3.95
C GLU A 42 -4.51 -2.87 -4.22
N VAL A 43 -3.66 -2.39 -5.14
CA VAL A 43 -3.69 -0.96 -5.55
C VAL A 43 -5.04 -0.59 -6.16
N ALA A 44 -5.58 -1.44 -7.05
CA ALA A 44 -6.88 -1.20 -7.66
C ALA A 44 -8.00 -1.17 -6.62
N PHE A 45 -7.97 -2.06 -5.61
CA PHE A 45 -8.93 -2.08 -4.52
C PHE A 45 -8.98 -0.73 -3.79
N TYR A 46 -7.83 -0.19 -3.37
CA TYR A 46 -7.78 1.11 -2.69
C TYR A 46 -8.13 2.29 -3.60
N ARG A 47 -7.98 2.17 -4.92
CA ARG A 47 -8.38 3.22 -5.89
C ARG A 47 -9.89 3.26 -6.15
N THR A 48 -10.58 2.12 -6.06
CA THR A 48 -11.93 2.01 -6.64
C THR A 48 -12.98 1.37 -5.75
N ALA A 49 -12.60 0.63 -4.72
CA ALA A 49 -13.54 -0.21 -3.96
C ALA A 49 -13.43 -0.06 -2.44
N ALA A 50 -12.30 0.43 -1.91
CA ALA A 50 -12.12 0.59 -0.47
C ALA A 50 -13.15 1.55 0.15
N ASP A 51 -13.44 2.68 -0.50
CA ASP A 51 -14.41 3.66 0.01
C ASP A 51 -15.86 3.15 0.01
N ASP A 52 -16.16 2.19 -0.87
CA ASP A 52 -17.48 1.54 -0.97
C ASP A 52 -17.58 0.25 -0.13
N SER A 53 -16.46 -0.17 0.48
CA SER A 53 -16.38 -1.40 1.24
C SER A 53 -17.14 -1.26 2.56
N PRO A 54 -17.97 -2.24 2.96
CA PRO A 54 -18.55 -2.28 4.30
C PRO A 54 -17.50 -2.61 5.38
N LEU A 55 -16.28 -2.99 4.99
CA LEU A 55 -15.17 -3.24 5.89
C LEU A 55 -14.47 -1.91 6.22
N SER A 56 -14.16 -1.70 7.50
CA SER A 56 -13.30 -0.59 7.94
C SER A 56 -11.85 -0.83 7.52
N THR A 57 -11.55 -0.62 6.24
CA THR A 57 -10.19 -0.73 5.71
C THR A 57 -9.33 0.43 6.19
N PRO A 58 -8.00 0.27 6.31
CA PRO A 58 -7.10 1.38 6.61
C PRO A 58 -7.34 2.55 5.64
N ARG A 59 -7.30 3.79 6.13
CA ARG A 59 -7.34 4.95 5.24
C ARG A 59 -6.17 4.89 4.25
N CYS A 60 -6.46 5.07 2.97
CA CYS A 60 -5.43 5.18 1.93
C CYS A 60 -5.06 6.64 1.68
N PHE A 61 -3.77 6.98 1.82
CA PHE A 61 -3.25 8.31 1.51
C PHE A 61 -2.75 8.41 0.06
N THR A 62 -2.28 7.30 -0.50
CA THR A 62 -1.82 7.21 -1.89
C THR A 62 -1.83 5.75 -2.33
N ALA A 63 -2.29 5.52 -3.55
CA ALA A 63 -2.25 4.23 -4.23
C ALA A 63 -1.83 4.49 -5.69
N ASP A 64 -0.59 4.14 -6.03
CA ASP A 64 -0.06 4.28 -7.37
C ASP A 64 0.59 3.00 -7.88
N HIS A 65 0.47 2.75 -9.19
CA HIS A 65 1.00 1.57 -9.87
C HIS A 65 1.47 1.99 -11.25
N ASP A 66 2.72 1.66 -11.55
CA ASP A 66 3.29 1.80 -12.88
C ASP A 66 3.04 0.51 -13.67
N PRO A 67 2.23 0.55 -14.75
CA PRO A 67 1.91 -0.63 -15.53
C PRO A 67 3.10 -1.17 -16.35
N GLU A 68 4.16 -0.39 -16.56
CA GLU A 68 5.32 -0.83 -17.34
C GLU A 68 6.31 -1.63 -16.48
N SER A 69 6.66 -1.13 -15.30
CA SER A 69 7.58 -1.79 -14.36
C SER A 69 6.90 -2.78 -13.40
N ASP A 70 5.57 -2.69 -13.28
CA ASP A 70 4.79 -3.33 -12.21
C ASP A 70 5.22 -2.88 -10.80
N ASP A 71 5.90 -1.74 -10.70
CA ASP A 71 6.18 -1.08 -9.43
C ASP A 71 4.91 -0.40 -8.90
N PHE A 72 4.83 -0.26 -7.59
CA PHE A 72 3.70 0.41 -6.95
C PHE A 72 4.12 1.11 -5.66
N ILE A 73 3.30 2.05 -5.24
CA ILE A 73 3.37 2.67 -3.93
C ILE A 73 1.98 2.63 -3.33
N LEU A 74 1.85 2.08 -2.14
CA LEU A 74 0.62 2.12 -1.37
C LEU A 74 0.93 2.63 0.03
N LEU A 75 0.37 3.81 0.35
CA LEU A 75 0.56 4.50 1.61
C LEU A 75 -0.75 4.44 2.41
N LEU A 76 -0.71 3.73 3.54
CA LEU A 76 -1.89 3.43 4.35
C LEU A 76 -1.74 3.99 5.76
N GLU A 77 -2.89 4.19 6.41
CA GLU A 77 -3.00 4.36 7.85
C GLU A 77 -2.27 3.25 8.59
N ASP A 78 -1.56 3.64 9.64
CA ASP A 78 -0.93 2.72 10.56
C ASP A 78 -1.97 2.22 11.58
N LEU A 79 -2.20 0.92 11.57
CA LEU A 79 -3.08 0.21 12.51
C LEU A 79 -2.29 -0.59 13.55
N GLY A 80 -1.07 -0.16 13.89
CA GLY A 80 -0.20 -0.86 14.85
C GLY A 80 -0.82 -1.14 16.22
N ASP A 81 -1.78 -0.32 16.65
CA ASP A 81 -2.53 -0.49 17.89
C ASP A 81 -3.79 -1.39 17.74
N ALA A 82 -4.12 -1.82 16.52
CA ALA A 82 -5.26 -2.67 16.27
C ALA A 82 -5.00 -4.12 16.67
N GLN A 83 -6.05 -4.81 17.10
CA GLN A 83 -5.98 -6.24 17.41
C GLN A 83 -6.38 -7.09 16.21
N VAL A 84 -5.54 -8.07 15.88
CA VAL A 84 -5.88 -9.09 14.88
C VAL A 84 -6.93 -10.03 15.47
N VAL A 85 -8.11 -10.07 14.86
CA VAL A 85 -9.20 -10.97 15.22
C VAL A 85 -9.35 -12.08 14.20
N SER A 86 -9.93 -13.21 14.62
CA SER A 86 -10.20 -14.33 13.72
C SER A 86 -11.26 -13.95 12.69
N GLN A 87 -10.94 -14.12 11.40
CA GLN A 87 -11.89 -13.94 10.30
C GLN A 87 -13.05 -14.93 10.35
N LEU A 88 -12.85 -16.11 10.96
CA LEU A 88 -13.87 -17.16 11.05
C LEU A 88 -14.78 -16.98 12.28
N GLU A 89 -14.26 -16.39 13.34
CA GLU A 89 -14.98 -16.22 14.61
C GLU A 89 -15.51 -14.80 14.81
N ALA A 90 -15.44 -13.95 13.77
CA ALA A 90 -15.76 -12.53 13.73
C ALA A 90 -16.62 -12.06 14.91
N VAL A 91 -16.00 -11.34 15.85
CA VAL A 91 -16.70 -10.80 17.01
C VAL A 91 -17.69 -9.74 16.50
N ARG A 92 -18.95 -9.89 16.92
CA ARG A 92 -20.09 -9.00 16.62
C ARG A 92 -19.83 -7.55 16.97
#